data_AF-A0AA88VBJ3-F1
#
_entry.id   AF-A0AA88VBJ3-F1
#
_cell.length_a   1.000
_cell.length_b   1.000
_cell.length_c   1.000
_cell.angle_alpha   90.00
_cell.angle_beta   90.00
_cell.angle_gamma   90.00
#
_symmetry.space_group_name_H-M   'P 1'
#
loop_
_entity.id
_entity.type
_entity.pdbx_description
1 polymer ?
#
loop_
_entity_poly.entity_id
_entity_poly.type
_entity_poly.pdbx_seq_one_letter_code
_entity_poly.pdbx_strand_id
1 'polypeptide(L)'
;MDEVVSVIQSHSTMYSLHTTRSWEFAGLEENHAKKKGDLLLKAKYGKDVMIGLLDSGVWPESKSFNDEGMGPVPKSWKGICQSGDAFTSSNCNKGGHIYREILKDLPDA
;
A
#
# COMPACT_ATOMS: atom_id res chain seq x y z
N MET A 1 14.36 5.33 40.53
CA MET A 1 14.21 4.98 39.10
C MET A 1 14.42 3.49 39.04
N ASP A 2 13.32 2.75 39.03
CA ASP A 2 13.40 1.29 38.99
C ASP A 2 13.86 0.87 37.59
N GLU A 3 15.03 0.25 37.59
CA GLU A 3 15.76 -0.27 36.44
C GLU A 3 14.96 -1.37 35.73
N VAL A 4 15.19 -1.46 34.42
CA VAL A 4 14.59 -2.38 33.45
C VAL A 4 14.18 -3.75 34.03
N VAL A 5 12.91 -4.12 33.87
CA VAL A 5 12.32 -5.36 34.40
C VAL A 5 12.76 -6.62 33.64
N SER A 6 13.01 -6.52 32.33
CA SER A 6 13.58 -7.63 31.55
C SER A 6 14.08 -7.18 30.18
N VAL A 7 15.14 -7.83 29.69
CA VAL A 7 15.63 -7.70 28.31
C VAL A 7 15.55 -9.07 27.64
N ILE A 8 14.88 -9.16 26.50
CA ILE A 8 14.80 -10.39 25.70
C ILE A 8 15.68 -10.18 24.47
N GLN A 9 16.71 -11.01 24.32
CA GLN A 9 17.58 -10.96 23.15
C GLN A 9 16.79 -11.38 21.92
N SER A 10 16.84 -10.55 20.87
CA SER A 10 16.23 -10.88 19.59
C SER A 10 16.86 -12.17 19.06
N HIS A 11 16.04 -13.19 18.86
CA HIS A 11 16.47 -14.48 18.31
C HIS A 11 16.65 -14.30 16.80
N SER A 12 17.85 -14.61 16.27
CA SER A 12 18.20 -14.45 14.84
C SER A 12 17.50 -15.45 13.91
N THR A 13 16.35 -16.00 14.30
CA THR A 13 15.54 -16.83 13.42
C THR A 13 14.94 -15.92 12.34
N MET A 14 15.35 -16.14 11.09
CA MET A 14 14.65 -15.54 9.95
C MET A 14 13.23 -16.11 9.90
N TYR A 15 12.25 -15.30 10.29
CA TYR A 15 10.85 -15.60 10.08
C TYR A 15 10.50 -15.28 8.62
N SER A 16 9.78 -16.18 7.95
CA SER A 16 9.16 -15.85 6.68
C SER A 16 8.03 -14.84 6.90
N LEU A 17 7.90 -13.88 6.00
CA LEU A 17 6.78 -12.94 6.00
C LEU A 17 5.46 -13.73 5.83
N HIS A 18 4.65 -13.76 6.88
CA HIS A 18 3.31 -14.36 6.89
C HIS A 18 2.23 -13.29 6.62
N THR A 19 2.43 -12.40 5.65
CA THR A 19 1.46 -11.35 5.29
C THR A 19 0.14 -11.90 4.75
N THR A 20 0.03 -13.21 4.54
CA THR A 20 -1.20 -13.88 4.11
C THR A 20 -2.31 -13.88 5.16
N ARG A 21 -2.02 -13.57 6.43
CA ARG A 21 -3.02 -13.60 7.52
C ARG A 21 -3.19 -12.30 8.31
N SER A 22 -2.48 -11.22 7.96
CA SER A 22 -2.61 -9.94 8.68
C SER A 22 -4.03 -9.37 8.58
N TRP A 23 -4.69 -9.57 7.44
CA TRP A 23 -6.07 -9.13 7.23
C TRP A 23 -7.06 -9.95 8.06
N GLU A 24 -6.86 -11.26 8.20
CA GLU A 24 -7.66 -12.12 9.08
C GLU A 24 -7.50 -11.69 10.56
N PHE A 25 -6.25 -11.47 11.00
CA PHE A 25 -5.96 -10.96 12.34
C PHE A 25 -6.64 -9.62 12.62
N ALA A 26 -6.66 -8.72 11.63
CA ALA A 26 -7.34 -7.43 11.73
C ALA A 26 -8.87 -7.51 11.58
N GLY A 27 -9.43 -8.69 11.26
CA GLY A 27 -10.86 -8.87 11.00
C GLY A 27 -11.36 -8.24 9.69
N LEU A 28 -10.48 -8.10 8.68
CA LEU A 28 -10.71 -7.47 7.38
C LEU A 28 -10.66 -8.48 6.23
N GLU A 29 -11.32 -9.62 6.37
CA GLU A 29 -11.31 -10.66 5.34
C GLU A 29 -12.56 -10.58 4.44
N GLU A 30 -12.37 -10.69 3.12
CA GLU A 30 -13.44 -10.59 2.11
C GLU A 30 -14.51 -11.69 2.21
N ASN A 31 -14.15 -12.86 2.75
CA ASN A 31 -14.99 -14.05 2.76
C ASN A 31 -15.89 -14.19 4.00
N HIS A 32 -15.80 -13.27 4.96
CA HIS A 32 -16.66 -13.27 6.14
C HIS A 32 -18.07 -12.74 5.82
N ALA A 33 -18.83 -13.53 5.04
CA ALA A 33 -20.29 -13.51 4.88
C ALA A 33 -20.98 -12.21 5.35
N LYS A 34 -20.79 -11.11 4.62
CA LYS A 34 -21.55 -9.84 4.66
C LYS A 34 -22.24 -9.57 6.00
N LYS A 35 -21.48 -9.58 7.10
CA LYS A 35 -22.06 -9.28 8.42
C LYS A 35 -22.46 -7.81 8.42
N LYS A 36 -23.63 -7.51 8.98
CA LYS A 36 -24.12 -6.15 9.20
C LYS A 36 -23.02 -5.38 9.94
N GLY A 37 -22.30 -4.49 9.26
CA GLY A 37 -21.22 -3.72 9.86
C GLY A 37 -19.83 -3.84 9.23
N ASP A 38 -19.65 -4.70 8.22
CA ASP A 38 -18.38 -4.89 7.49
C ASP A 38 -17.72 -3.56 7.08
N LEU A 39 -16.48 -3.36 7.56
CA LEU A 39 -15.72 -2.13 7.36
C LEU A 39 -15.31 -1.96 5.89
N LEU A 40 -14.94 -3.03 5.19
CA LEU A 40 -14.50 -2.97 3.80
C LEU A 40 -15.65 -2.49 2.90
N LEU A 41 -16.86 -3.03 3.12
CA LEU A 41 -18.05 -2.58 2.40
C LEU A 41 -18.42 -1.13 2.73
N LYS A 42 -18.38 -0.73 4.02
CA LYS A 42 -18.65 0.65 4.43
C LYS A 42 -17.65 1.65 3.84
N ALA A 43 -16.37 1.27 3.79
CA ALA A 43 -15.30 2.06 3.18
C ALA A 43 -15.28 1.95 1.65
N LYS A 44 -16.19 1.19 1.04
CA LYS A 44 -16.22 0.90 -0.41
C LYS A 44 -14.87 0.38 -0.92
N TYR A 45 -14.19 -0.44 -0.12
CA TYR A 45 -12.84 -0.96 -0.40
C TYR A 45 -11.81 0.14 -0.70
N GLY A 46 -11.99 1.35 -0.15
CA GLY A 46 -11.10 2.49 -0.40
C GLY A 46 -11.30 3.15 -1.76
N LYS A 47 -12.41 2.88 -2.46
CA LYS A 47 -12.73 3.53 -3.74
C LYS A 47 -12.66 5.06 -3.61
N ASP A 48 -12.04 5.69 -4.61
CA ASP A 48 -11.84 7.14 -4.71
C ASP A 48 -10.91 7.75 -3.64
N VAL A 49 -10.16 6.92 -2.90
CA VAL A 49 -9.12 7.34 -1.95
C VAL A 49 -7.74 7.10 -2.57
N MET A 50 -6.86 8.10 -2.48
CA MET A 50 -5.47 8.01 -2.93
C MET A 50 -4.53 7.97 -1.72
N ILE A 51 -3.64 6.99 -1.67
CA ILE A 51 -2.64 6.85 -0.60
C ILE A 51 -1.26 7.13 -1.22
N GLY A 52 -0.60 8.19 -0.78
CA GLY A 52 0.79 8.48 -1.16
C GLY A 52 1.77 7.70 -0.28
N LEU A 53 2.74 7.05 -0.90
CA LEU A 53 3.82 6.33 -0.20
C LEU A 53 5.14 7.06 -0.44
N LEU A 54 5.83 7.44 0.63
CA LEU A 54 7.19 7.96 0.59
C LEU A 54 8.15 6.81 0.87
N ASP A 55 8.67 6.20 -0.19
CA ASP A 55 9.53 5.01 -0.15
C ASP A 55 10.61 5.12 -1.25
N SER A 56 11.44 4.09 -1.37
CA SER A 56 12.46 3.86 -2.39
C SER A 56 11.92 3.66 -3.82
N GLY A 57 10.62 3.45 -3.98
CA GLY A 57 9.98 3.32 -5.29
C GLY A 57 8.91 2.23 -5.32
N VAL A 58 8.62 1.75 -6.53
CA VAL A 58 7.56 0.77 -6.78
C VAL A 58 7.95 -0.12 -7.96
N TRP A 59 7.50 -1.38 -7.92
CA TRP A 59 7.72 -2.38 -8.97
C TRP A 59 6.41 -2.61 -9.75
N PRO A 60 6.14 -1.84 -10.83
CA PRO A 60 4.81 -1.76 -11.45
C PRO A 60 4.31 -3.07 -12.06
N GLU A 61 5.20 -3.99 -12.42
CA GLU A 61 4.88 -5.30 -12.97
C GLU A 61 4.43 -6.34 -11.93
N SER A 62 4.53 -6.02 -10.63
CA SER A 62 4.04 -6.91 -9.59
C SER A 62 2.52 -7.09 -9.70
N LYS A 63 2.04 -8.34 -9.57
CA LYS A 63 0.61 -8.67 -9.60
C LYS A 63 -0.21 -7.91 -8.54
N SER A 64 0.42 -7.48 -7.45
CA SER A 64 -0.21 -6.68 -6.40
C SER A 64 -0.70 -5.31 -6.89
N PHE A 65 -0.23 -4.82 -8.04
CA PHE A 65 -0.63 -3.53 -8.61
C PHE A 65 -1.45 -3.65 -9.91
N ASN A 66 -1.99 -4.83 -10.21
CA ASN A 66 -2.95 -5.01 -11.31
C ASN A 66 -4.20 -4.16 -11.06
N ASP A 67 -4.65 -3.42 -12.08
CA ASP A 67 -5.82 -2.53 -12.04
C ASP A 67 -7.10 -3.15 -12.61
N GLU A 68 -7.11 -4.47 -12.86
CA GLU A 68 -8.31 -5.19 -13.25
C GLU A 68 -9.43 -5.04 -12.20
N GLY A 69 -10.63 -4.68 -12.65
CA GLY A 69 -11.78 -4.45 -11.77
C GLY A 69 -11.82 -3.06 -11.12
N MET A 70 -10.83 -2.20 -11.39
CA MET A 70 -10.79 -0.85 -10.86
C MET A 70 -11.57 0.17 -11.68
N GLY A 71 -12.04 1.22 -10.99
CA GLY A 71 -12.61 2.39 -11.62
C GLY A 71 -11.56 3.34 -12.23
N PRO A 72 -11.99 4.40 -12.91
CA PRO A 72 -11.07 5.43 -13.40
C PRO A 72 -10.43 6.19 -12.24
N VAL A 73 -9.23 6.75 -12.47
CA VAL A 73 -8.57 7.69 -11.56
C VAL A 73 -9.54 8.81 -11.13
N PRO A 74 -9.61 9.13 -9.82
CA PRO A 74 -10.44 10.24 -9.34
C PRO A 74 -10.06 11.57 -10.00
N LYS A 75 -11.06 12.35 -10.42
CA LYS A 75 -10.83 13.66 -11.10
C LYS A 75 -10.10 14.68 -10.23
N SER A 76 -10.11 14.51 -8.91
CA SER A 76 -9.39 15.34 -7.95
C SER A 76 -7.88 15.06 -7.94
N TRP A 77 -7.44 13.90 -8.44
CA TRP A 77 -6.03 13.55 -8.52
C TRP A 77 -5.31 14.40 -9.56
N LYS A 78 -4.19 15.00 -9.16
CA LYS A 78 -3.35 15.86 -10.01
C LYS A 78 -1.90 15.35 -10.12
N GLY A 79 -1.59 14.21 -9.51
CA GLY A 79 -0.26 13.63 -9.58
C GLY A 79 0.11 13.20 -11.00
N ILE A 80 1.40 13.14 -11.27
CA ILE A 80 1.93 12.81 -12.60
C ILE A 80 2.53 11.41 -12.61
N CYS A 81 2.53 10.79 -13.79
CA CYS A 81 3.31 9.59 -14.03
C CYS A 81 4.72 10.01 -14.49
N GLN A 82 5.62 10.25 -13.54
CA GLN A 82 6.98 10.66 -13.89
C GLN A 82 7.76 9.49 -14.50
N SER A 83 8.16 9.64 -15.77
CA SER A 83 9.07 8.69 -16.43
C SER A 83 10.49 8.78 -15.87
N GLY A 84 11.23 7.68 -15.94
CA GLY A 84 12.62 7.55 -15.49
C GLY A 84 13.22 6.21 -15.92
N ASP A 85 14.27 5.79 -15.25
CA ASP A 85 14.96 4.53 -15.57
C ASP A 85 14.00 3.34 -15.51
N ALA A 86 13.89 2.61 -16.63
CA ALA A 86 12.98 1.48 -16.82
C ALA A 86 11.51 1.74 -16.43
N PHE A 87 11.08 3.01 -16.38
CA PHE A 87 9.74 3.41 -15.99
C PHE A 87 9.19 4.47 -16.94
N THR A 88 8.13 4.14 -17.67
CA THR A 88 7.49 5.01 -18.66
C THR A 88 6.04 5.31 -18.27
N SER A 89 5.38 6.19 -19.02
CA SER A 89 3.97 6.54 -18.78
C SER A 89 3.02 5.34 -18.81
N SER A 90 3.36 4.26 -19.53
CA SER A 90 2.55 3.04 -19.57
C SER A 90 2.66 2.18 -18.31
N ASN A 91 3.63 2.45 -17.44
CA ASN A 91 3.78 1.74 -16.18
C ASN A 91 2.83 2.25 -15.09
N CYS A 92 2.27 3.46 -15.24
CA CYS A 92 1.21 3.93 -14.36
C CYS A 92 -0.12 3.32 -14.78
N ASN A 93 -0.83 2.77 -13.80
CA ASN A 93 -2.09 2.09 -14.03
C ASN A 93 -3.28 3.06 -14.08
N LYS A 94 -4.38 2.63 -14.70
CA LYS A 94 -5.61 3.44 -14.84
C LYS A 94 -6.34 3.61 -13.51
N GLY A 95 -6.02 2.78 -12.52
CA GLY A 95 -6.69 2.68 -11.23
C GLY A 95 -6.16 3.60 -10.12
N GLY A 96 -5.04 4.32 -10.31
CA GLY A 96 -4.60 5.26 -9.27
C GLY A 96 -3.45 4.77 -8.36
N HIS A 97 -2.93 3.55 -8.51
CA HIS A 97 -2.00 2.98 -7.51
C HIS A 97 -0.53 3.25 -7.74
N ILE A 98 -0.13 3.50 -8.99
CA ILE A 98 1.28 3.70 -9.31
C ILE A 98 1.41 5.09 -9.90
N TYR A 99 1.83 6.04 -9.07
CA TYR A 99 2.27 7.35 -9.49
C TYR A 99 3.60 7.60 -8.81
N ARG A 100 4.62 7.87 -9.62
CA ARG A 100 5.91 8.31 -9.11
C ARG A 100 5.91 9.82 -9.10
N GLU A 101 5.88 10.40 -7.91
CA GLU A 101 6.26 11.78 -7.69
C GLU A 101 7.61 11.75 -6.96
N ILE A 102 8.69 12.12 -7.66
CA ILE A 102 9.96 12.35 -6.97
C ILE A 102 9.73 13.61 -6.13
N LEU A 103 9.89 13.51 -4.81
CA LEU A 103 10.09 14.69 -3.96
C LEU A 103 11.38 15.37 -4.43
N LYS A 104 11.29 16.24 -5.43
CA LYS A 104 12.43 17.02 -5.94
C LYS A 104 12.85 18.12 -4.95
N ASP A 105 12.08 18.31 -3.89
CA ASP A 105 12.20 19.42 -2.95
C ASP A 105 12.44 19.00 -1.49
N LEU A 106 12.84 17.75 -1.22
CA LEU A 106 13.41 17.45 0.09
C LEU A 106 14.86 17.96 0.09
N PRO A 107 15.20 19.01 0.86
CA PRO A 107 16.60 19.37 1.03
C PRO A 107 17.34 18.16 1.60
N ASP A 108 18.52 17.89 1.05
CA ASP A 108 19.41 16.84 1.54
C ASP A 108 19.53 16.95 3.07
N ALA A 109 19.17 15.87 3.76
CA ALA A 109 19.33 15.76 5.21
C ALA A 109 20.80 15.57 5.60
#